data_AF-A0AAV2TUL0-F1
#
_entry.id   AF-A0AAV2TUL0-F1
#
_cell.length_a   1.000
_cell.length_b   1.000
_cell.length_c   1.000
_cell.angle_alpha   90.00
_cell.angle_beta   90.00
_cell.angle_gamma   90.00
#
_symmetry.space_group_name_H-M   'P 1'
#
loop_
_entity.id
_entity.type
_entity.pdbx_description
1 polymer ?
#
loop_
_entity_poly.entity_id
_entity_poly.type
_entity_poly.pdbx_seq_one_letter_code
_entity_poly.pdbx_strand_id
1 'polypeptide(L)'
;MSIDLPEAKPDTLEEIFSDKFQYINLEHYNIYHFEELIIEGRHYQYRLSSKGDLMTVVTHISGRAVLLVSVWTNMDYEKRLKEIHQYILELERNGTIPADFRSLFGRSANPVAT
;
A
#
# COMPACT_ATOMS: atom_id res chain seq x y z
N MET A 1 -5.47 21.97 27.08
CA MET A 1 -4.33 21.03 27.09
C MET A 1 -4.27 20.42 25.69
N SER A 2 -3.44 20.96 24.80
CA SER A 2 -3.15 20.27 23.53
C SER A 2 -2.26 19.10 23.88
N ILE A 3 -2.73 17.89 23.60
CA ILE A 3 -1.85 16.73 23.58
C ILE A 3 -1.05 16.93 22.31
N ASP A 4 0.24 17.28 22.44
CA ASP A 4 1.16 17.24 21.31
C ASP A 4 1.22 15.78 20.86
N LEU A 5 0.40 15.45 19.87
CA LEU A 5 0.49 14.19 19.17
C LEU A 5 1.87 14.20 18.49
N PRO A 6 2.66 13.12 18.63
CA PRO A 6 3.93 13.03 17.94
C PRO A 6 3.72 13.32 16.46
N GLU A 7 4.62 14.10 15.85
CA GLU A 7 4.63 14.28 14.40
C GLU A 7 4.52 12.90 13.77
N ALA A 8 3.46 12.69 12.98
CA ALA A 8 3.33 11.45 12.25
C ALA A 8 4.63 11.24 11.47
N LYS A 9 5.22 10.05 11.56
CA LYS A 9 6.43 9.68 10.82
C LYS A 9 6.00 9.03 9.49
N PRO A 10 6.61 9.42 8.36
CA PRO A 10 6.25 8.90 7.03
C PRO A 10 6.33 7.40 7.06
N ASP A 11 5.27 6.73 6.58
CA ASP A 11 5.32 5.28 6.43
C ASP A 11 6.52 4.95 5.53
N THR A 12 7.36 4.05 6.01
CA THR A 12 8.40 3.42 5.20
C THR A 12 7.74 2.46 4.20
N LEU A 13 8.43 2.16 3.09
CA LEU A 13 7.94 1.16 2.14
C LEU A 13 7.79 -0.21 2.82
N GLU A 14 8.68 -0.56 3.74
CA GLU A 14 8.58 -1.80 4.52
C GLU A 14 7.28 -1.85 5.34
N GLU A 15 6.89 -0.77 6.01
CA GLU A 15 5.63 -0.68 6.76
C GLU A 15 4.40 -0.76 5.84
N ILE A 16 4.45 -0.10 4.69
CA ILE A 16 3.36 -0.17 3.69
C ILE A 16 3.15 -1.61 3.25
N PHE A 17 4.24 -2.30 2.88
CA PHE A 17 4.12 -3.65 2.34
C PHE A 17 3.93 -4.71 3.42
N SER A 18 4.33 -4.49 4.67
CA SER A 18 4.10 -5.45 5.76
C SER A 18 2.72 -5.30 6.43
N ASP A 19 2.33 -4.08 6.78
CA ASP A 19 1.17 -3.85 7.65
C ASP A 19 -0.08 -3.45 6.87
N LYS A 20 0.11 -2.81 5.71
CA LYS A 20 -0.97 -2.16 4.95
C LYS A 20 -1.34 -2.91 3.67
N PHE A 21 -0.62 -3.97 3.35
CA PHE A 21 -0.77 -4.77 2.14
C PHE A 21 -1.78 -5.90 2.32
N GLN A 22 -2.63 -6.10 1.30
CA GLN A 22 -3.54 -7.23 1.21
C GLN A 22 -3.67 -7.69 -0.25
N TYR A 23 -3.66 -9.00 -0.48
CA TYR A 23 -4.18 -9.55 -1.73
C TYR A 23 -5.71 -9.49 -1.72
N ILE A 24 -6.31 -9.10 -2.84
CA ILE A 24 -7.76 -8.95 -2.96
C ILE A 24 -8.30 -9.64 -4.22
N ASN A 25 -9.58 -10.01 -4.20
CA ASN A 25 -10.32 -10.31 -5.43
C ASN A 25 -11.16 -9.08 -5.80
N LEU A 26 -10.89 -8.45 -6.94
CA LEU A 26 -11.59 -7.24 -7.39
C LEU A 26 -13.11 -7.43 -7.51
N GLU A 27 -13.58 -8.65 -7.78
CA GLU A 27 -15.02 -8.95 -7.84
C GLU A 27 -15.74 -8.72 -6.51
N HIS A 28 -15.01 -8.77 -5.39
CA HIS A 28 -15.55 -8.55 -4.04
C HIS A 28 -15.37 -7.12 -3.55
N TYR A 29 -14.73 -6.23 -4.31
CA TYR A 29 -14.41 -4.87 -3.88
C TYR A 29 -15.11 -3.83 -4.75
N ASN A 30 -15.80 -2.90 -4.09
CA ASN A 30 -16.41 -1.76 -4.76
C ASN A 30 -15.40 -0.60 -4.88
N ILE A 31 -14.83 -0.42 -6.07
CA ILE A 31 -13.82 0.59 -6.41
C ILE A 31 -14.39 1.81 -7.16
N TYR A 32 -15.71 2.01 -7.17
CA TYR A 32 -16.40 3.07 -7.95
C TYR A 32 -16.02 4.53 -7.64
N HIS A 33 -15.25 4.78 -6.58
CA HIS A 33 -14.82 6.13 -6.16
C HIS A 33 -13.31 6.30 -6.11
N PHE A 34 -12.58 5.45 -6.84
CA PHE A 34 -11.14 5.57 -6.98
C PHE A 34 -10.82 6.39 -8.22
N GLU A 35 -9.91 7.34 -8.07
CA GLU A 35 -9.23 8.01 -9.16
C GLU A 35 -8.22 7.03 -9.80
N GLU A 36 -7.75 7.35 -11.01
CA GLU A 36 -6.83 6.50 -11.76
C GLU A 36 -5.57 7.27 -12.15
N LEU A 37 -4.42 6.63 -11.94
CA LEU A 37 -3.11 7.07 -12.41
C LEU A 37 -2.41 5.90 -13.09
N ILE A 38 -1.83 6.17 -14.27
CA ILE A 38 -1.02 5.17 -14.99
C ILE A 38 0.45 5.56 -14.87
N ILE A 39 1.27 4.65 -14.34
CA ILE A 39 2.73 4.82 -14.23
C ILE A 39 3.37 3.69 -15.02
N GLU A 40 4.07 4.02 -16.10
CA GLU A 40 4.79 3.06 -16.95
C GLU A 40 3.91 1.86 -17.40
N GLY A 41 2.64 2.14 -17.72
CA GLY A 41 1.67 1.13 -18.16
C GLY A 41 1.01 0.34 -17.02
N ARG A 42 1.41 0.54 -15.76
CA ARG A 42 0.72 -0.04 -14.60
C ARG A 42 -0.38 0.90 -14.11
N HIS A 43 -1.57 0.34 -13.96
CA HIS A 43 -2.74 1.04 -13.44
C HIS A 43 -2.71 1.10 -11.92
N TYR A 44 -2.88 2.30 -11.38
CA TYR A 44 -3.08 2.58 -9.97
C TYR A 44 -4.43 3.23 -9.81
N GLN A 45 -5.33 2.53 -9.14
CA GLN A 45 -6.57 3.12 -8.66
C GLN A 45 -6.31 3.61 -7.24
N TYR A 46 -6.63 4.86 -6.93
CA TYR A 46 -6.39 5.39 -5.60
C TYR A 46 -7.54 6.27 -5.11
N ARG A 47 -7.66 6.38 -3.80
CA ARG A 47 -8.60 7.29 -3.14
C ARG A 47 -7.91 7.97 -1.98
N LEU A 48 -7.94 9.29 -1.97
CA LEU A 48 -7.44 10.09 -0.87
C LEU A 48 -8.46 10.17 0.27
N SER A 49 -7.96 10.30 1.50
CA SER A 49 -8.77 10.71 2.64
C SER A 49 -9.30 12.13 2.41
N SER A 50 -10.32 12.54 3.17
CA SER A 50 -10.84 13.91 3.11
C SER A 50 -9.80 14.99 3.44
N LYS A 51 -8.72 14.62 4.13
CA LYS A 51 -7.60 15.52 4.47
C LYS A 51 -6.43 15.43 3.48
N GLY A 52 -6.44 14.45 2.57
CA GLY A 52 -5.33 14.19 1.65
C GLY A 52 -4.07 13.62 2.30
N ASP A 53 -4.09 13.37 3.61
CA ASP A 53 -2.98 12.78 4.35
C ASP A 53 -2.86 11.28 4.04
N LEU A 54 -3.95 10.54 4.02
CA LEU A 54 -3.95 9.10 3.76
C LEU A 54 -4.47 8.77 2.37
N MET A 55 -4.00 7.66 1.84
CA MET A 55 -4.38 7.13 0.54
C MET A 55 -4.66 5.63 0.64
N THR A 56 -5.72 5.19 -0.03
CA THR A 56 -5.95 3.79 -0.33
C THR A 56 -5.61 3.54 -1.79
N VAL A 57 -4.84 2.49 -2.07
CA VAL A 57 -4.35 2.18 -3.42
C VAL A 57 -4.73 0.76 -3.80
N VAL A 58 -5.23 0.58 -5.00
CA VAL A 58 -5.45 -0.70 -5.66
C VAL A 58 -4.55 -0.73 -6.90
N THR A 59 -3.78 -1.81 -7.04
CA THR A 59 -2.96 -2.05 -8.23
C THR A 59 -2.77 -3.55 -8.44
N HIS A 60 -1.97 -3.92 -9.43
CA HIS A 60 -1.59 -5.30 -9.66
C HIS A 60 -0.11 -5.49 -9.35
N ILE A 61 0.24 -6.65 -8.79
CA ILE A 61 1.61 -7.10 -8.57
C ILE A 61 1.69 -8.54 -9.08
N SER A 62 2.57 -8.83 -10.03
CA SER A 62 2.68 -10.15 -10.68
C SER A 62 1.32 -10.71 -11.14
N GLY A 63 0.47 -9.85 -11.71
CA GLY A 63 -0.86 -10.21 -12.22
C GLY A 63 -1.95 -10.40 -11.14
N ARG A 64 -1.64 -10.23 -9.86
CA ARG A 64 -2.61 -10.33 -8.75
C ARG A 64 -3.02 -8.95 -8.28
N ALA A 65 -4.32 -8.74 -8.06
CA ALA A 65 -4.82 -7.50 -7.49
C ALA A 65 -4.42 -7.39 -6.02
N VAL A 66 -3.99 -6.19 -5.63
CA VAL A 66 -3.54 -5.86 -4.28
C VAL A 66 -4.19 -4.58 -3.81
N LEU A 67 -4.34 -4.46 -2.50
CA LEU A 67 -4.85 -3.29 -1.80
C LEU A 67 -3.81 -2.83 -0.78
N LEU A 68 -3.46 -1.55 -0.83
CA LEU A 68 -2.69 -0.84 0.18
C LEU A 68 -3.64 0.12 0.92
N VAL A 69 -3.87 -0.10 2.21
CA VAL A 69 -4.82 0.71 3.00
C VAL A 69 -4.11 1.73 3.88
N SER A 70 -4.67 2.93 4.01
CA SER A 70 -4.18 3.95 4.95
C SER A 70 -2.69 4.29 4.77
N VAL A 71 -2.21 4.37 3.52
CA VAL A 71 -0.85 4.78 3.16
C VAL A 71 -0.71 6.28 3.39
N TRP A 72 0.26 6.70 4.18
CA TRP A 72 0.53 8.12 4.36
C TRP A 72 1.18 8.72 3.11
N THR A 73 0.58 9.79 2.59
CA THR A 73 0.95 10.44 1.33
C THR A 73 2.23 11.25 1.45
N ASN A 74 2.72 11.52 2.66
CA ASN A 74 3.79 12.48 2.91
C ASN A 74 3.49 13.87 2.32
N MET A 75 2.21 14.25 2.29
CA MET A 75 1.70 15.48 1.66
C MET A 75 1.90 15.54 0.13
N ASP A 76 2.35 14.45 -0.51
CA ASP A 76 2.52 14.33 -1.97
C ASP A 76 2.19 12.89 -2.41
N TYR A 77 0.91 12.65 -2.70
CA TYR A 77 0.41 11.33 -3.05
C TYR A 77 0.98 10.82 -4.38
N GLU A 78 1.26 11.71 -5.35
CA GLU A 78 1.81 11.30 -6.65
C GLU A 78 3.24 10.80 -6.51
N LYS A 79 4.07 11.51 -5.75
CA LYS A 79 5.42 11.05 -5.42
C LYS A 79 5.36 9.73 -4.65
N ARG A 80 4.44 9.60 -3.69
CA ARG A 80 4.25 8.37 -2.93
C ARG A 80 3.83 7.19 -3.82
N LEU A 81 2.95 7.40 -4.81
CA LEU A 81 2.61 6.38 -5.80
C LEU A 81 3.82 5.96 -6.65
N LYS A 82 4.68 6.92 -7.04
CA LYS A 82 5.93 6.62 -7.76
C LYS A 82 6.92 5.81 -6.91
N GLU A 83 7.06 6.11 -5.63
CA GLU A 83 7.89 5.31 -4.70
C GLU A 83 7.39 3.87 -4.58
N ILE A 84 6.07 3.71 -4.39
CA ILE A 84 5.42 2.39 -4.36
C ILE A 84 5.66 1.66 -5.69
N HIS A 85 5.54 2.36 -6.82
CA HIS A 85 5.77 1.79 -8.14
C HIS A 85 7.18 1.24 -8.29
N GLN A 86 8.21 2.04 -7.97
CA GLN A 86 9.59 1.60 -8.06
C GLN A 86 9.86 0.39 -7.16
N TYR A 87 9.31 0.37 -5.94
CA TYR A 87 9.44 -0.77 -5.04
C TYR A 87 8.80 -2.04 -5.60
N ILE A 88 7.61 -1.95 -6.22
CA ILE A 88 6.97 -3.08 -6.89
C ILE A 88 7.84 -3.62 -8.02
N LEU A 89 8.41 -2.73 -8.86
CA LEU A 89 9.30 -3.13 -9.94
C LEU A 89 10.53 -3.88 -9.42
N GLU A 90 11.12 -3.41 -8.32
CA GLU A 90 12.25 -4.09 -7.69
C GLU A 90 11.89 -5.48 -7.18
N LEU A 91 10.73 -5.63 -6.52
CA LEU A 91 10.23 -6.92 -6.05
C LEU A 91 9.97 -7.90 -7.20
N GLU A 92 9.34 -7.42 -8.28
CA GLU A 92 9.05 -8.24 -9.46
C GLU A 92 10.33 -8.66 -10.17
N ARG A 93 11.30 -7.74 -10.31
CA ARG A 93 12.61 -8.03 -10.92
C ARG A 93 13.41 -9.06 -10.12
N ASN A 94 13.34 -8.99 -8.80
CA ASN A 94 14.11 -9.87 -7.92
C ASN A 94 13.40 -11.21 -7.64
N GLY A 95 12.15 -11.38 -8.10
CA GLY A 95 11.35 -12.58 -7.82
C GLY A 95 10.93 -12.73 -6.35
N THR A 96 10.96 -11.64 -5.58
CA THR A 96 10.76 -11.64 -4.11
C THR A 96 9.33 -11.31 -3.72
N ILE A 97 8.34 -11.80 -4.47
CA ILE A 97 6.92 -11.47 -4.23
C ILE A 97 6.32 -12.59 -3.37
N PRO A 98 6.19 -12.40 -2.05
CA PRO A 98 5.74 -13.44 -1.15
C PRO A 98 4.21 -13.55 -1.18
N ALA A 99 3.69 -14.67 -0.69
CA ALA A 99 2.26 -14.83 -0.41
C ALA A 99 1.81 -13.95 0.78
N ASP A 100 2.73 -13.63 1.69
CA ASP A 100 2.54 -12.70 2.80
C ASP A 100 3.82 -11.88 2.99
N PHE A 101 3.74 -10.56 2.87
CA PHE A 101 4.90 -9.69 3.05
C PHE A 101 5.37 -9.64 4.50
N ARG A 102 4.51 -9.94 5.49
CA ARG A 102 4.91 -9.97 6.90
C ARG A 102 5.99 -10.99 7.18
N SER A 103 6.00 -12.12 6.45
CA SER A 103 7.03 -13.15 6.58
C SER A 103 8.41 -12.68 6.10
N LEU A 104 8.48 -11.74 5.14
CA LEU A 104 9.76 -11.19 4.67
C LEU A 104 10.41 -10.28 5.74
N PHE A 105 9.60 -9.59 6.53
CA PHE A 105 10.09 -8.65 7.55
C PHE A 105 10.18 -9.28 8.94
N GLY A 106 10.11 -10.61 9.05
CA GLY A 106 10.19 -11.33 10.32
C GLY A 106 9.02 -11.06 11.28
N ARG A 107 7.92 -10.48 10.80
CA ARG A 107 6.70 -10.25 11.58
C ARG A 107 5.80 -11.47 11.43
N SER A 108 5.93 -12.45 12.30
CA SER A 108 4.96 -13.56 12.36
C SER A 108 3.59 -12.98 12.68
N ALA A 109 2.55 -13.35 11.91
CA ALA A 109 1.18 -13.21 12.38
C ALA A 109 1.12 -13.88 13.77
N ASN A 110 0.68 -13.14 14.79
CA ASN A 110 0.44 -13.75 16.10
C ASN A 110 -0.50 -14.94 15.86
N PRO A 111 -0.10 -16.18 16.21
CA PRO A 111 -1.06 -17.27 16.19
C PRO A 111 -2.15 -16.89 17.17
N VAL A 112 -3.38 -16.79 16.68
CA VAL A 112 -4.54 -16.66 17.54
C VAL A 112 -4.54 -17.92 18.39
N ALA A 113 -4.19 -17.75 19.67
CA ALA A 113 -4.25 -18.84 20.65
C ALA A 113 -5.69 -19.37 20.65
N THR A 114 -5.80 -20.67 20.38
CA THR A 114 -7.06 -21.41 20.39
C THR A 114 -7.50 -21.68 21.82
#